data_AF-A0A0F6R0V7-F1
#
_entry.id   AF-A0A0F6R0V7-F1
#
_cell.length_a   1.000
_cell.length_b   1.000
_cell.length_c   1.000
_cell.angle_alpha   90.00
_cell.angle_beta   90.00
_cell.angle_gamma   90.00
#
_symmetry.space_group_name_H-M   'P 1'
#
loop_
_entity.id
_entity.type
_entity.pdbx_description
1 polymer ?
#
loop_
_entity_poly.entity_id
_entity_poly.type
_entity_poly.pdbx_seq_one_letter_code
_entity_poly.pdbx_strand_id
1 'polypeptide(L)'
;MHKSIVVFEVEGGSDKYFDGHRKDTMPIVNAIKDTGWHAEVVYYRPEWSDALFDYVSAHFDAYISRVNPGNIPGGERGYFELLTKLSEAGLVGMSTPAEMMAYGAKDALVKLNDTQLVPADTAAYYDVELFHNTFPTSLSYGERVLKQNRGSTGEGIWRVQLADKEYAASIIPGTALPLDTKLKCTEAVDNHTEIRELGEFMDFCDQYIIGDNGMLVDMRFMPRIVEGEIRILLVGPHPVFVVHKKPAAGGDNFSATLFSGAQYTYDQPEAWSELVDMFAHARPVIAEKLGGDNIPLIWTADFMLADGENGEDTYVLGEINCSCVGFTSELDMGIQELVAKEAIERVEKKFV
;
A
#
# COMPACT_ATOMS: atom_id res chain seq x y z
N MET A 1 13.18 29.83 7.13
CA MET A 1 12.15 29.33 6.20
C MET A 1 12.36 29.98 4.84
N HIS A 2 12.62 29.18 3.82
CA HIS A 2 12.87 29.54 2.43
C HIS A 2 11.58 29.73 1.59
N LYS A 3 10.43 29.26 2.09
CA LYS A 3 9.18 29.07 1.32
C LYS A 3 9.40 28.24 0.05
N SER A 4 10.14 27.14 0.20
CA SER A 4 10.60 26.32 -0.92
C SER A 4 10.40 24.82 -0.65
N ILE A 5 9.73 24.11 -1.57
CA ILE A 5 9.49 22.65 -1.49
C ILE A 5 10.11 21.97 -2.70
N VAL A 6 11.00 21.00 -2.48
CA VAL A 6 11.57 20.20 -3.57
C VAL A 6 10.70 18.98 -3.84
N VAL A 7 10.56 18.57 -5.10
CA VAL A 7 9.91 17.33 -5.49
C VAL A 7 10.96 16.38 -6.08
N PHE A 8 11.13 15.21 -5.46
CA PHE A 8 12.05 14.18 -5.96
C PHE A 8 11.39 13.30 -7.01
N GLU A 9 12.15 13.03 -8.07
CA GLU A 9 11.86 12.07 -9.14
C GLU A 9 13.08 11.17 -9.41
N VAL A 10 12.90 10.13 -10.22
CA VAL A 10 13.98 9.30 -10.78
C VAL A 10 13.80 9.14 -12.28
N GLU A 11 14.87 8.94 -13.04
CA GLU A 11 14.70 8.68 -14.47
C GLU A 11 14.17 7.26 -14.75
N GLY A 12 13.29 7.13 -15.74
CA GLY A 12 12.72 5.84 -16.16
C GLY A 12 11.55 5.35 -15.30
N GLY A 13 11.05 4.15 -15.63
CA GLY A 13 9.81 3.59 -15.07
C GLY A 13 8.61 3.73 -15.99
N SER A 14 7.64 2.84 -15.85
CA SER A 14 6.40 2.81 -16.64
C SER A 14 5.41 3.92 -16.26
N ASP A 15 5.66 4.62 -15.16
CA ASP A 15 4.82 5.67 -14.60
C ASP A 15 5.16 7.08 -15.11
N LYS A 16 6.18 7.21 -15.96
CA LYS A 16 6.67 8.48 -16.52
C LYS A 16 6.42 8.59 -18.01
N TYR A 17 6.40 9.82 -18.52
CA TYR A 17 6.25 10.09 -19.96
C TYR A 17 7.52 10.71 -20.57
N PHE A 18 7.41 11.29 -21.77
CA PHE A 18 8.57 11.82 -22.50
C PHE A 18 9.27 12.99 -21.80
N ASP A 19 8.58 13.66 -20.87
CA ASP A 19 9.11 14.74 -20.05
C ASP A 19 9.89 14.23 -18.82
N GLY A 20 9.91 12.91 -18.59
CA GLY A 20 10.62 12.31 -17.48
C GLY A 20 9.94 12.52 -16.12
N HIS A 21 8.65 12.88 -16.11
CA HIS A 21 7.87 13.08 -14.90
C HIS A 21 6.71 12.10 -14.83
N ARG A 22 6.29 11.77 -13.61
CA ARG A 22 4.93 11.27 -13.43
C ARG A 22 3.93 12.35 -13.83
N LYS A 23 2.78 11.93 -14.36
CA LYS A 23 1.72 12.85 -14.80
C LYS A 23 1.18 13.74 -13.66
N ASP A 24 1.35 13.33 -12.40
CA ASP A 24 0.93 14.08 -11.22
C ASP A 24 2.03 14.99 -10.63
N THR A 25 3.30 14.84 -11.03
CA THR A 25 4.43 15.61 -10.48
C THR A 25 4.36 17.10 -10.82
N MET A 26 4.24 17.44 -12.10
CA MET A 26 4.19 18.86 -12.52
C MET A 26 2.92 19.58 -12.07
N PRO A 27 1.72 18.95 -12.05
CA PRO A 27 0.56 19.53 -11.39
C PRO A 27 0.80 19.93 -9.92
N ILE A 28 1.46 19.09 -9.12
CA ILE A 28 1.82 19.44 -7.73
C ILE A 28 2.76 20.65 -7.72
N VAL A 29 3.84 20.61 -8.52
CA VAL A 29 4.83 21.69 -8.58
C VAL A 29 4.19 23.03 -8.95
N ASN A 30 3.31 23.02 -9.95
CA ASN A 30 2.62 24.23 -10.40
C ASN A 30 1.63 24.73 -9.34
N ALA A 31 0.86 23.83 -8.72
CA ALA A 31 -0.05 24.20 -7.64
C ALA A 31 0.69 24.86 -6.45
N ILE A 32 1.89 24.37 -6.09
CA ILE A 32 2.74 25.02 -5.08
C ILE A 32 3.18 26.41 -5.56
N LYS A 33 3.64 26.54 -6.81
CA LYS A 33 4.06 27.83 -7.39
C LYS A 33 2.96 28.87 -7.43
N ASP A 34 1.73 28.46 -7.72
CA ASP A 34 0.58 29.35 -7.80
C ASP A 34 0.21 29.98 -6.44
N THR A 35 0.67 29.39 -5.32
CA THR A 35 0.56 30.00 -3.98
C THR A 35 1.65 31.03 -3.66
N GLY A 36 2.61 31.22 -4.57
CA GLY A 36 3.78 32.08 -4.38
C GLY A 36 4.96 31.41 -3.68
N TRP A 37 4.89 30.10 -3.43
CA TRP A 37 6.02 29.30 -2.95
C TRP A 37 6.92 28.88 -4.11
N HIS A 38 8.21 28.64 -3.83
CA HIS A 38 9.09 28.04 -4.80
C HIS A 38 8.95 26.50 -4.78
N ALA A 39 8.94 25.89 -5.96
CA ALA A 39 9.02 24.45 -6.09
C ALA A 39 9.76 24.04 -7.37
N GLU A 40 10.51 22.95 -7.31
CA GLU A 40 11.15 22.38 -8.48
C GLU A 40 11.32 20.87 -8.34
N VAL A 41 11.54 20.22 -9.48
CA VAL A 41 11.82 18.79 -9.54
C VAL A 41 13.33 18.57 -9.55
N VAL A 42 13.82 17.68 -8.70
CA VAL A 42 15.20 17.18 -8.74
C VAL A 42 15.21 15.67 -8.92
N TYR A 43 16.20 15.17 -9.66
CA TYR A 43 16.34 13.75 -9.94
C TYR A 43 17.34 13.10 -8.99
N TYR A 44 16.95 11.97 -8.40
CA TYR A 44 17.84 11.16 -7.59
C TYR A 44 18.64 10.19 -8.45
N ARG A 45 19.96 10.22 -8.27
CA ARG A 45 20.87 9.14 -8.64
C ARG A 45 21.83 8.86 -7.48
N PRO A 46 22.24 7.60 -7.24
CA PRO A 46 23.15 7.27 -6.16
C PRO A 46 24.42 8.14 -6.15
N GLU A 47 25.03 8.38 -7.32
CA GLU A 47 26.24 9.19 -7.48
C GLU A 47 26.05 10.69 -7.17
N TRP A 48 24.81 11.18 -7.07
CA TRP A 48 24.49 12.57 -6.76
C TRP A 48 24.03 12.78 -5.32
N SER A 49 24.00 11.74 -4.49
CA SER A 49 23.42 11.80 -3.14
C SER A 49 23.98 12.94 -2.28
N ASP A 50 25.30 13.12 -2.23
CA ASP A 50 25.93 14.18 -1.43
C ASP A 50 25.63 15.58 -2.00
N ALA A 51 25.69 15.73 -3.33
CA ALA A 51 25.37 17.00 -3.99
C ALA A 51 23.88 17.38 -3.83
N LEU A 52 22.97 16.39 -3.91
CA LEU A 52 21.55 16.57 -3.65
C LEU A 52 21.31 16.96 -2.20
N PHE A 53 21.99 16.31 -1.25
CA PHE A 53 21.89 16.68 0.16
C PHE A 53 22.31 18.14 0.39
N ASP A 54 23.49 18.53 -0.08
CA ASP A 54 24.03 19.89 0.09
C ASP A 54 23.10 20.94 -0.54
N TYR A 55 22.66 20.70 -1.79
CA TYR A 55 21.77 21.62 -2.49
C TYR A 55 20.40 21.72 -1.81
N VAL A 56 19.76 20.58 -1.54
CA VAL A 56 18.38 20.58 -1.01
C VAL A 56 18.35 21.14 0.41
N SER A 57 19.31 20.78 1.26
CA SER A 57 19.36 21.28 2.64
C SER A 57 19.66 22.78 2.75
N ALA A 58 20.35 23.37 1.77
CA ALA A 58 20.66 24.80 1.74
C ALA A 58 19.54 25.69 1.21
N HIS A 59 18.60 25.13 0.43
CA HIS A 59 17.65 25.92 -0.37
C HIS A 59 16.17 25.62 -0.09
N PHE A 60 15.84 24.51 0.55
CA PHE A 60 14.46 24.05 0.73
C PHE A 60 14.09 23.84 2.18
N ASP A 61 12.81 24.01 2.49
CA ASP A 61 12.24 23.74 3.81
C ASP A 61 11.66 22.32 3.91
N ALA A 62 11.36 21.70 2.77
CA ALA A 62 10.62 20.45 2.69
C ALA A 62 10.87 19.69 1.40
N TYR A 63 10.53 18.40 1.41
CA TYR A 63 10.58 17.55 0.22
C TYR A 63 9.32 16.70 0.06
N ILE A 64 8.94 16.46 -1.20
CA ILE A 64 7.92 15.48 -1.62
C ILE A 64 8.61 14.39 -2.44
N SER A 65 8.47 13.13 -2.07
CA SER A 65 8.93 12.00 -2.89
C SER A 65 7.83 11.58 -3.86
N ARG A 66 8.07 11.72 -5.16
CA ARG A 66 7.23 11.16 -6.24
C ARG A 66 7.93 10.00 -6.94
N VAL A 67 8.70 9.23 -6.16
CA VAL A 67 9.51 8.12 -6.64
C VAL A 67 8.86 6.80 -6.23
N ASN A 68 8.50 5.97 -7.22
CA ASN A 68 8.14 4.57 -6.95
C ASN A 68 9.40 3.80 -6.49
N PRO A 69 9.39 3.14 -5.30
CA PRO A 69 10.55 2.42 -4.79
C PRO A 69 11.16 1.41 -5.76
N GLY A 70 10.33 0.72 -6.56
CA GLY A 70 10.81 -0.26 -7.55
C GLY A 70 11.61 0.35 -8.71
N ASN A 71 11.51 1.67 -8.93
CA ASN A 71 12.21 2.38 -10.00
C ASN A 71 13.50 3.06 -9.52
N ILE A 72 13.88 2.92 -8.24
CA ILE A 72 15.07 3.58 -7.68
C ILE A 72 16.34 2.88 -8.20
N PRO A 73 17.25 3.59 -8.89
CA PRO A 73 18.51 3.02 -9.34
C PRO A 73 19.34 2.51 -8.16
N GLY A 74 19.74 1.23 -8.19
CA GLY A 74 20.51 0.60 -7.11
C GLY A 74 19.70 0.22 -5.87
N GLY A 75 18.37 0.30 -5.93
CA GLY A 75 17.46 -0.03 -4.82
C GLY A 75 17.23 1.14 -3.85
N GLU A 76 16.26 0.97 -2.95
CA GLU A 76 15.75 2.07 -2.12
C GLU A 76 16.70 2.56 -1.02
N ARG A 77 17.67 1.73 -0.59
CA ARG A 77 18.50 1.99 0.59
C ARG A 77 19.17 3.37 0.55
N GLY A 78 19.88 3.67 -0.54
CA GLY A 78 20.59 4.95 -0.68
C GLY A 78 19.66 6.15 -0.76
N TYR A 79 18.50 5.99 -1.39
CA TYR A 79 17.49 7.04 -1.47
C TYR A 79 16.86 7.33 -0.11
N PHE A 80 16.52 6.29 0.65
CA PHE A 80 15.99 6.44 2.00
C PHE A 80 17.04 7.03 2.95
N GLU A 81 18.31 6.67 2.82
CA GLU A 81 19.41 7.33 3.55
C GLU A 81 19.47 8.84 3.26
N LEU A 82 19.31 9.26 1.99
CA LEU A 82 19.23 10.69 1.63
C LEU A 82 18.03 11.38 2.28
N LEU A 83 16.83 10.81 2.16
CA LEU A 83 15.60 11.40 2.73
C LEU A 83 15.68 11.52 4.26
N THR A 84 16.25 10.51 4.93
CA THR A 84 16.52 10.55 6.37
C THR A 84 17.47 11.68 6.72
N LYS A 85 18.62 11.79 6.03
CA LYS A 85 19.58 12.90 6.24
C LYS A 85 18.93 14.28 6.07
N LEU A 86 18.07 14.45 5.06
CA LEU A 86 17.35 15.71 4.83
C LEU A 86 16.39 16.03 5.99
N SER A 87 15.70 15.02 6.50
CA SER A 87 14.82 15.17 7.67
C SER A 87 15.61 15.55 8.92
N GLU A 88 16.76 14.90 9.16
CA GLU A 88 17.69 15.20 10.25
C GLU A 88 18.29 16.62 10.13
N ALA A 89 18.51 17.10 8.90
CA ALA A 89 18.93 18.47 8.61
C ALA A 89 17.83 19.52 8.84
N GLY A 90 16.62 19.10 9.23
CA GLY A 90 15.53 19.98 9.62
C GLY A 90 14.47 20.20 8.56
N LEU A 91 14.52 19.53 7.41
CA LEU A 91 13.46 19.61 6.41
C LEU A 91 12.19 18.89 6.88
N VAL A 92 11.05 19.30 6.33
CA VAL A 92 9.77 18.59 6.49
C VAL A 92 9.68 17.54 5.40
N GLY A 93 9.73 16.27 5.79
CA GLY A 93 9.44 15.16 4.88
C GLY A 93 7.94 14.96 4.75
N MET A 94 7.42 14.94 3.53
CA MET A 94 5.99 14.73 3.27
C MET A 94 5.57 13.26 3.32
N SER A 95 6.53 12.37 3.09
CA SER A 95 6.51 10.96 3.43
C SER A 95 7.94 10.59 3.82
N THR A 96 8.22 10.47 5.11
CA THR A 96 9.56 10.06 5.57
C THR A 96 9.80 8.57 5.31
N PRO A 97 11.06 8.10 5.20
CA PRO A 97 11.32 6.66 5.11
C PRO A 97 10.69 5.86 6.26
N ALA A 98 10.66 6.42 7.47
CA ALA A 98 10.00 5.81 8.61
C ALA A 98 8.48 5.62 8.37
N GLU A 99 7.79 6.66 7.88
CA GLU A 99 6.36 6.59 7.54
C GLU A 99 6.09 5.62 6.38
N MET A 100 6.92 5.66 5.33
CA MET A 100 6.79 4.75 4.19
C MET A 100 6.90 3.28 4.62
N MET A 101 7.84 2.98 5.53
CA MET A 101 8.01 1.62 6.04
C MET A 101 6.93 1.23 7.04
N ALA A 102 6.45 2.15 7.87
CA ALA A 102 5.50 1.82 8.92
C ALA A 102 4.05 1.68 8.40
N TYR A 103 3.65 2.53 7.45
CA TYR A 103 2.32 2.49 6.83
C TYR A 103 2.25 1.64 5.56
N GLY A 104 3.33 1.63 4.76
CA GLY A 104 3.33 0.98 3.44
C GLY A 104 3.75 -0.50 3.45
N ALA A 105 4.31 -1.00 4.54
CA ALA A 105 4.63 -2.42 4.66
C ALA A 105 3.37 -3.26 4.88
N LYS A 106 3.32 -4.45 4.31
CA LYS A 106 2.15 -5.33 4.41
C LYS A 106 1.87 -5.80 5.84
N ASP A 107 2.90 -5.86 6.70
CA ASP A 107 2.74 -6.18 8.12
C ASP A 107 1.95 -5.11 8.91
N ALA A 108 1.66 -3.94 8.32
CA ALA A 108 0.73 -2.98 8.90
C ALA A 108 -0.62 -3.63 9.21
N LEU A 109 -1.07 -4.60 8.40
CA LEU A 109 -2.29 -5.37 8.67
C LEU A 109 -2.16 -6.18 9.97
N VAL A 110 -1.02 -6.84 10.18
CA VAL A 110 -0.77 -7.65 11.38
C VAL A 110 -0.69 -6.78 12.62
N LYS A 111 -0.10 -5.58 12.52
CA LYS A 111 -0.07 -4.60 13.62
C LYS A 111 -1.46 -4.12 14.04
N LEU A 112 -2.45 -4.27 13.15
CA LEU A 112 -3.85 -3.85 13.34
C LEU A 112 -4.82 -5.01 13.58
N ASN A 113 -4.35 -6.27 13.67
CA ASN A 113 -5.21 -7.46 13.77
C ASN A 113 -5.95 -7.61 15.12
N ASP A 114 -5.56 -6.85 16.13
CA ASP A 114 -6.26 -6.74 17.42
C ASP A 114 -7.34 -5.63 17.42
N THR A 115 -7.56 -4.98 16.27
CA THR A 115 -8.63 -4.01 16.05
C THR A 115 -9.77 -4.64 15.23
N GLN A 116 -10.88 -3.93 15.07
CA GLN A 116 -11.97 -4.36 14.19
C GLN A 116 -11.66 -4.19 12.69
N LEU A 117 -10.56 -3.52 12.34
CA LEU A 117 -10.21 -3.24 10.93
C LEU A 117 -9.68 -4.47 10.20
N VAL A 118 -9.01 -5.38 10.91
CA VAL A 118 -8.29 -6.50 10.30
C VAL A 118 -8.64 -7.78 11.07
N PRO A 119 -8.86 -8.93 10.39
CA PRO A 119 -9.16 -10.18 11.05
C PRO A 119 -8.04 -10.59 12.02
N ALA A 120 -8.43 -11.03 13.22
CA ALA A 120 -7.51 -11.37 14.30
C ALA A 120 -6.56 -12.54 14.00
N ASP A 121 -6.86 -13.35 12.99
CA ASP A 121 -6.01 -14.44 12.50
C ASP A 121 -5.12 -14.03 11.32
N THR A 122 -4.90 -12.73 11.14
CA THR A 122 -3.91 -12.21 10.18
C THR A 122 -2.52 -12.28 10.80
N ALA A 123 -1.57 -12.92 10.11
CA ALA A 123 -0.20 -13.12 10.59
C ALA A 123 0.83 -12.68 9.54
N ALA A 124 2.08 -12.47 9.98
CA ALA A 124 3.23 -12.26 9.08
C ALA A 124 4.31 -13.27 9.42
N TYR A 125 4.89 -13.88 8.39
CA TYR A 125 6.03 -14.77 8.48
C TYR A 125 7.29 -14.03 8.03
N TYR A 126 8.27 -13.96 8.93
CA TYR A 126 9.57 -13.32 8.69
C TYR A 126 10.71 -14.32 8.48
N ASP A 127 10.42 -15.60 8.73
CA ASP A 127 11.34 -16.71 8.50
C ASP A 127 10.57 -17.90 7.91
N VAL A 128 11.29 -18.66 7.08
CA VAL A 128 10.76 -19.81 6.33
C VAL A 128 10.27 -20.91 7.27
N GLU A 129 10.99 -21.16 8.36
CA GLU A 129 10.66 -22.23 9.31
C GLU A 129 9.30 -21.99 9.97
N LEU A 130 9.03 -20.76 10.44
CA LEU A 130 7.75 -20.38 11.03
C LEU A 130 6.60 -20.51 10.02
N PHE A 131 6.83 -20.09 8.77
CA PHE A 131 5.84 -20.22 7.70
C PHE A 131 5.47 -21.69 7.46
N HIS A 132 6.46 -22.55 7.23
CA HIS A 132 6.24 -23.97 6.94
C HIS A 132 5.59 -24.73 8.10
N ASN A 133 5.88 -24.33 9.34
CA ASN A 133 5.27 -24.94 10.52
C ASN A 133 3.83 -24.46 10.81
N THR A 134 3.48 -23.24 10.39
CA THR A 134 2.22 -22.60 10.81
C THR A 134 1.17 -22.60 9.71
N PHE A 135 1.56 -22.33 8.46
CA PHE A 135 0.63 -22.17 7.35
C PHE A 135 -0.27 -23.40 7.07
N PRO A 136 0.22 -24.65 7.16
CA PRO A 136 -0.64 -25.83 7.03
C PRO A 136 -1.80 -25.86 8.03
N THR A 137 -1.59 -25.32 9.23
CA THR A 137 -2.65 -25.20 10.25
C THR A 137 -3.54 -23.99 9.96
N SER A 138 -2.97 -22.85 9.57
CA SER A 138 -3.74 -21.65 9.17
C SER A 138 -4.74 -21.95 8.05
N LEU A 139 -4.29 -22.64 6.99
CA LEU A 139 -5.12 -23.03 5.85
C LEU A 139 -6.24 -24.02 6.21
N SER A 140 -6.12 -24.75 7.33
CA SER A 140 -7.19 -25.65 7.79
C SER A 140 -8.46 -24.93 8.26
N TYR A 141 -8.38 -23.62 8.54
CA TYR A 141 -9.53 -22.79 8.91
C TYR A 141 -10.32 -22.28 7.70
N GLY A 142 -9.81 -22.48 6.47
CA GLY A 142 -10.44 -22.04 5.24
C GLY A 142 -9.45 -21.35 4.31
N GLU A 143 -9.98 -20.77 3.24
CA GLU A 143 -9.18 -20.10 2.21
C GLU A 143 -8.34 -18.94 2.78
N ARG A 144 -7.10 -18.84 2.32
CA ARG A 144 -6.15 -17.81 2.74
C ARG A 144 -5.72 -16.95 1.57
N VAL A 145 -5.28 -15.74 1.85
CA VAL A 145 -4.60 -14.83 0.93
C VAL A 145 -3.20 -14.59 1.48
N LEU A 146 -2.20 -15.09 0.75
CA LEU A 146 -0.80 -14.80 1.03
C LEU A 146 -0.37 -13.56 0.26
N LYS A 147 0.31 -12.61 0.91
CA LYS A 147 0.74 -11.35 0.31
C LYS A 147 2.22 -11.12 0.59
N GLN A 148 3.05 -11.06 -0.46
CA GLN A 148 4.43 -10.60 -0.31
C GLN A 148 4.48 -9.13 0.09
N ASN A 149 5.57 -8.72 0.76
CA ASN A 149 5.74 -7.33 1.19
C ASN A 149 5.90 -6.35 0.03
N ARG A 150 6.75 -6.70 -0.93
CA ARG A 150 7.13 -5.85 -2.07
C ARG A 150 6.51 -6.44 -3.33
N GLY A 151 5.34 -5.96 -3.70
CA GLY A 151 4.66 -6.32 -4.94
C GLY A 151 3.83 -5.16 -5.42
N SER A 152 3.73 -4.99 -6.73
CA SER A 152 2.84 -4.01 -7.34
C SER A 152 1.74 -4.73 -8.08
N THR A 153 0.55 -4.12 -8.15
CA THR A 153 -0.54 -4.56 -9.04
C THR A 153 -0.87 -6.06 -8.91
N GLY A 154 -0.92 -6.59 -7.68
CA GLY A 154 -1.33 -7.97 -7.42
C GLY A 154 -0.22 -9.04 -7.49
N GLU A 155 1.01 -8.66 -7.86
CA GLU A 155 2.16 -9.58 -7.88
C GLU A 155 2.46 -10.12 -6.47
N GLY A 156 2.62 -11.44 -6.35
CA GLY A 156 2.83 -12.16 -5.11
C GLY A 156 1.67 -12.05 -4.11
N ILE A 157 0.46 -11.79 -4.60
CA ILE A 157 -0.78 -11.92 -3.84
C ILE A 157 -1.53 -13.16 -4.32
N TRP A 158 -1.57 -14.19 -3.49
CA TRP A 158 -2.09 -15.51 -3.84
C TRP A 158 -3.32 -15.83 -3.01
N ARG A 159 -4.46 -16.09 -3.65
CA ARG A 159 -5.59 -16.79 -3.03
C ARG A 159 -5.26 -18.28 -3.02
N VAL A 160 -5.25 -18.88 -1.84
CA VAL A 160 -4.88 -20.27 -1.60
C VAL A 160 -6.09 -21.03 -1.08
N GLN A 161 -6.49 -22.06 -1.83
CA GLN A 161 -7.66 -22.86 -1.56
C GLN A 161 -7.28 -24.35 -1.62
N LEU A 162 -7.97 -25.20 -0.87
CA LEU A 162 -7.89 -26.64 -1.11
C LEU A 162 -8.59 -26.93 -2.45
N ALA A 163 -7.95 -27.73 -3.32
CA ALA A 163 -8.46 -28.00 -4.65
C ALA A 163 -9.75 -28.84 -4.63
N ASP A 164 -9.88 -29.74 -3.64
CA ASP A 164 -11.07 -30.57 -3.41
C ASP A 164 -11.96 -29.93 -2.33
N LYS A 165 -13.17 -29.53 -2.74
CA LYS A 165 -14.17 -28.89 -1.87
C LYS A 165 -14.79 -29.84 -0.85
N GLU A 166 -14.95 -31.12 -1.19
CA GLU A 166 -15.48 -32.12 -0.26
C GLU A 166 -14.45 -32.42 0.83
N TYR A 167 -13.19 -32.56 0.43
CA TYR A 167 -12.09 -32.67 1.38
C TYR A 167 -12.00 -31.45 2.28
N ALA A 168 -12.07 -30.23 1.72
CA ALA A 168 -12.07 -28.98 2.48
C ALA A 168 -13.17 -28.94 3.55
N ALA A 169 -14.39 -29.38 3.21
CA ALA A 169 -15.51 -29.44 4.15
C ALA A 169 -15.33 -30.49 5.27
N SER A 170 -14.45 -31.46 5.09
CA SER A 170 -14.14 -32.51 6.07
C SER A 170 -13.01 -32.17 7.03
N ILE A 171 -12.24 -31.10 6.74
CA ILE A 171 -11.12 -30.67 7.58
C ILE A 171 -11.62 -30.18 8.93
N ILE A 172 -10.96 -30.62 10.00
CA ILE A 172 -11.16 -30.09 11.34
C ILE A 172 -10.22 -28.88 11.50
N PRO A 173 -10.75 -27.65 11.66
CA PRO A 173 -9.92 -26.45 11.82
C PRO A 173 -8.94 -26.58 12.98
N GLY A 174 -7.71 -26.12 12.78
CA GLY A 174 -6.60 -26.26 13.72
C GLY A 174 -5.78 -27.54 13.54
N THR A 175 -6.09 -28.36 12.53
CA THR A 175 -5.30 -29.55 12.19
C THR A 175 -4.37 -29.24 11.02
N ALA A 176 -3.06 -29.39 11.22
CA ALA A 176 -2.08 -29.20 10.15
C ALA A 176 -2.39 -30.11 8.95
N LEU A 177 -2.49 -29.51 7.76
CA LEU A 177 -2.74 -30.23 6.51
C LEU A 177 -1.49 -31.02 6.06
N PRO A 178 -1.64 -32.22 5.48
CA PRO A 178 -0.55 -32.95 4.86
C PRO A 178 0.12 -32.15 3.73
N LEU A 179 1.44 -32.25 3.57
CA LEU A 179 2.19 -31.49 2.55
C LEU A 179 1.85 -31.87 1.11
N ASP A 180 1.32 -33.07 0.88
CA ASP A 180 0.83 -33.54 -0.42
C ASP A 180 -0.62 -33.10 -0.72
N THR A 181 -1.24 -32.32 0.17
CA THR A 181 -2.57 -31.73 -0.05
C THR A 181 -2.57 -30.90 -1.32
N LYS A 182 -3.52 -31.18 -2.23
CA LYS A 182 -3.69 -30.44 -3.47
C LYS A 182 -4.34 -29.08 -3.21
N LEU A 183 -3.66 -28.04 -3.66
CA LEU A 183 -4.08 -26.66 -3.60
C LEU A 183 -4.50 -26.14 -4.96
N LYS A 184 -5.41 -25.18 -4.95
CA LYS A 184 -5.71 -24.27 -6.05
C LYS A 184 -5.21 -22.89 -5.63
N CYS A 185 -4.18 -22.40 -6.31
CA CYS A 185 -3.54 -21.12 -6.02
C CYS A 185 -3.83 -20.15 -7.17
N THR A 186 -4.49 -19.03 -6.89
CA THR A 186 -4.80 -18.00 -7.91
C THR A 186 -4.03 -16.72 -7.58
N GLU A 187 -3.21 -16.23 -8.51
CA GLU A 187 -2.45 -14.99 -8.30
C GLU A 187 -3.26 -13.77 -8.74
N ALA A 188 -3.23 -12.69 -7.96
CA ALA A 188 -3.97 -11.48 -8.26
C ALA A 188 -3.38 -10.67 -9.44
N VAL A 189 -2.15 -10.93 -9.88
CA VAL A 189 -1.52 -10.15 -10.96
C VAL A 189 -2.32 -10.22 -12.27
N ASP A 190 -2.88 -11.40 -12.58
CA ASP A 190 -3.63 -11.65 -13.81
C ASP A 190 -4.76 -12.69 -13.65
N ASN A 191 -5.06 -13.12 -12.41
CA ASN A 191 -6.01 -14.18 -12.07
C ASN A 191 -5.68 -15.56 -12.66
N HIS A 192 -4.43 -15.83 -13.10
CA HIS A 192 -4.07 -17.19 -13.46
C HIS A 192 -4.16 -18.12 -12.24
N THR A 193 -4.37 -19.41 -12.50
CA THR A 193 -4.54 -20.40 -11.45
C THR A 193 -3.61 -21.59 -11.67
N GLU A 194 -2.97 -22.02 -10.60
CA GLU A 194 -2.09 -23.17 -10.53
C GLU A 194 -2.68 -24.25 -9.60
N ILE A 195 -2.46 -25.52 -9.95
CA ILE A 195 -2.72 -26.65 -9.06
C ILE A 195 -1.38 -27.14 -8.53
N ARG A 196 -1.20 -27.05 -7.22
CA ARG A 196 0.08 -27.33 -6.54
C ARG A 196 -0.09 -28.25 -5.35
N GLU A 197 1.00 -28.80 -4.86
CA GLU A 197 1.02 -29.46 -3.54
C GLU A 197 1.36 -28.43 -2.47
N LEU A 198 0.79 -28.57 -1.26
CA LEU A 198 1.02 -27.62 -0.17
C LEU A 198 2.50 -27.42 0.13
N GLY A 199 3.29 -28.48 0.24
CA GLY A 199 4.73 -28.39 0.48
C GLY A 199 5.46 -27.63 -0.63
N GLU A 200 5.16 -27.98 -1.90
CA GLU A 200 5.78 -27.37 -3.07
C GLU A 200 5.41 -25.89 -3.24
N PHE A 201 4.18 -25.51 -2.91
CA PHE A 201 3.77 -24.11 -2.90
C PHE A 201 4.44 -23.32 -1.76
N MET A 202 4.64 -23.93 -0.59
CA MET A 202 5.37 -23.28 0.50
C MET A 202 6.84 -23.06 0.12
N ASP A 203 7.52 -24.06 -0.44
CA ASP A 203 8.89 -23.91 -0.99
C ASP A 203 8.97 -22.77 -2.02
N PHE A 204 7.95 -22.65 -2.88
CA PHE A 204 7.84 -21.53 -3.82
C PHE A 204 7.71 -20.17 -3.12
N CYS A 205 6.92 -20.08 -2.04
CA CYS A 205 6.71 -18.85 -1.30
C CYS A 205 7.94 -18.39 -0.49
N ASP A 206 8.93 -19.25 -0.24
CA ASP A 206 10.17 -18.89 0.47
C ASP A 206 10.87 -17.68 -0.15
N GLN A 207 10.75 -17.50 -1.47
CA GLN A 207 11.32 -16.35 -2.19
C GLN A 207 10.77 -15.00 -1.71
N TYR A 208 9.55 -14.96 -1.15
CA TYR A 208 8.94 -13.73 -0.63
C TYR A 208 9.44 -13.38 0.77
N ILE A 209 10.01 -14.35 1.49
CA ILE A 209 10.53 -14.21 2.85
C ILE A 209 12.04 -13.98 2.82
N ILE A 210 12.77 -14.63 1.91
CA ILE A 210 14.22 -14.53 1.81
C ILE A 210 14.63 -13.21 1.13
N GLY A 211 15.35 -12.36 1.86
CA GLY A 211 15.97 -11.14 1.33
C GLY A 211 15.65 -9.89 2.15
N ASP A 212 16.07 -8.73 1.65
CA ASP A 212 15.91 -7.46 2.35
C ASP A 212 14.43 -7.05 2.46
N ASN A 213 13.95 -6.88 3.69
CA ASN A 213 12.54 -6.63 4.03
C ASN A 213 11.58 -7.73 3.55
N GLY A 214 12.07 -8.96 3.38
CA GLY A 214 11.26 -10.13 3.04
C GLY A 214 10.29 -10.48 4.18
N MET A 215 9.04 -10.72 3.81
CA MET A 215 7.99 -11.25 4.69
C MET A 215 6.82 -11.75 3.83
N LEU A 216 5.99 -12.60 4.42
CA LEU A 216 4.75 -13.06 3.82
C LEU A 216 3.59 -12.87 4.80
N VAL A 217 2.62 -12.04 4.43
CA VAL A 217 1.39 -11.86 5.21
C VAL A 217 0.40 -12.95 4.84
N ASP A 218 -0.22 -13.53 5.85
CA ASP A 218 -1.26 -14.56 5.76
C ASP A 218 -2.55 -14.02 6.37
N MET A 219 -3.55 -13.80 5.53
CA MET A 219 -4.85 -13.26 5.89
C MET A 219 -5.96 -14.18 5.40
N ARG A 220 -7.06 -14.33 6.13
CA ARG A 220 -8.23 -15.07 5.60
C ARG A 220 -8.76 -14.43 4.31
N PHE A 221 -9.23 -15.25 3.38
CA PHE A 221 -9.88 -14.75 2.17
C PHE A 221 -11.21 -14.10 2.49
N MET A 222 -11.46 -12.90 1.94
CA MET A 222 -12.69 -12.13 2.12
C MET A 222 -13.62 -12.36 0.93
N PRO A 223 -14.68 -13.19 1.03
CA PRO A 223 -15.46 -13.61 -0.13
C PRO A 223 -16.14 -12.47 -0.88
N ARG A 224 -16.52 -11.41 -0.16
CA ARG A 224 -17.18 -10.22 -0.71
C ARG A 224 -16.23 -9.30 -1.49
N ILE A 225 -14.94 -9.65 -1.65
CA ILE A 225 -14.04 -8.96 -2.60
C ILE A 225 -14.61 -8.93 -4.03
N VAL A 226 -15.45 -9.91 -4.40
CA VAL A 226 -16.15 -9.95 -5.69
C VAL A 226 -17.15 -8.79 -5.88
N GLU A 227 -17.60 -8.16 -4.79
CA GLU A 227 -18.40 -6.94 -4.83
C GLU A 227 -17.55 -5.71 -5.12
N GLY A 228 -16.26 -5.77 -4.77
CA GLY A 228 -15.22 -4.82 -5.14
C GLY A 228 -14.37 -4.37 -3.95
N GLU A 229 -13.15 -3.96 -4.25
CA GLU A 229 -12.27 -3.26 -3.30
C GLU A 229 -12.61 -1.77 -3.28
N ILE A 230 -12.74 -1.19 -2.10
CA ILE A 230 -13.13 0.21 -1.90
C ILE A 230 -11.90 0.96 -1.37
N ARG A 231 -11.29 1.76 -2.23
CA ARG A 231 -10.10 2.55 -1.91
C ARG A 231 -10.49 3.96 -1.52
N ILE A 232 -10.17 4.36 -0.29
CA ILE A 232 -10.21 5.76 0.12
C ILE A 232 -8.88 6.39 -0.26
N LEU A 233 -8.89 7.42 -1.10
CA LEU A 233 -7.71 8.25 -1.39
C LEU A 233 -7.71 9.45 -0.46
N LEU A 234 -6.59 9.66 0.24
CA LEU A 234 -6.43 10.75 1.20
C LEU A 234 -5.27 11.67 0.84
N VAL A 235 -5.46 12.97 1.13
CA VAL A 235 -4.39 13.97 1.23
C VAL A 235 -4.28 14.42 2.68
N GLY A 236 -3.19 14.07 3.33
CA GLY A 236 -3.07 14.17 4.78
C GLY A 236 -4.27 13.48 5.46
N PRO A 237 -5.01 14.15 6.36
CA PRO A 237 -6.17 13.57 7.02
C PRO A 237 -7.47 13.61 6.19
N HIS A 238 -7.44 14.22 4.99
CA HIS A 238 -8.63 14.53 4.21
C HIS A 238 -8.94 13.44 3.18
N PRO A 239 -10.08 12.71 3.30
CA PRO A 239 -10.58 11.88 2.23
C PRO A 239 -10.94 12.75 1.03
N VAL A 240 -10.44 12.40 -0.15
CA VAL A 240 -10.66 13.16 -1.39
C VAL A 240 -11.56 12.40 -2.34
N PHE A 241 -11.32 11.11 -2.54
CA PHE A 241 -12.11 10.24 -3.41
C PHE A 241 -12.25 8.85 -2.84
N VAL A 242 -13.32 8.17 -3.24
CA VAL A 242 -13.47 6.74 -3.06
C VAL A 242 -13.46 6.08 -4.43
N VAL A 243 -12.52 5.16 -4.65
CA VAL A 243 -12.43 4.37 -5.87
C VAL A 243 -12.96 2.98 -5.58
N HIS A 244 -14.08 2.61 -6.19
CA HIS A 244 -14.62 1.26 -6.10
C HIS A 244 -14.13 0.44 -7.28
N LYS A 245 -13.32 -0.57 -6.98
CA LYS A 245 -12.61 -1.42 -7.95
C LYS A 245 -13.25 -2.79 -7.95
N LYS A 246 -14.15 -3.04 -8.91
CA LYS A 246 -14.87 -4.31 -9.00
C LYS A 246 -14.10 -5.32 -9.87
N PRO A 247 -13.69 -6.49 -9.33
CA PRO A 247 -13.03 -7.52 -10.12
C PRO A 247 -13.84 -7.99 -11.33
N ALA A 248 -13.15 -8.55 -12.31
CA ALA A 248 -13.80 -9.18 -13.47
C ALA A 248 -14.71 -10.32 -13.01
N ALA A 249 -15.94 -10.38 -13.53
CA ALA A 249 -16.91 -11.39 -13.12
C ALA A 249 -16.50 -12.82 -13.52
N GLY A 250 -16.86 -13.79 -12.67
CA GLY A 250 -16.75 -15.22 -12.95
C GLY A 250 -15.49 -15.89 -12.42
N GLY A 251 -15.57 -17.22 -12.27
CA GLY A 251 -14.44 -18.04 -11.80
C GLY A 251 -13.99 -17.69 -10.39
N ASP A 252 -12.68 -17.72 -10.18
CA ASP A 252 -12.01 -17.35 -8.93
C ASP A 252 -11.35 -15.97 -9.01
N ASN A 253 -11.78 -15.13 -9.95
CA ASN A 253 -11.28 -13.78 -10.13
C ASN A 253 -11.55 -12.97 -8.85
N PHE A 254 -10.48 -12.44 -8.27
CA PHE A 254 -10.55 -11.58 -7.09
C PHE A 254 -9.68 -10.33 -7.23
N SER A 255 -8.85 -10.26 -8.28
CA SER A 255 -8.00 -9.11 -8.52
C SER A 255 -8.79 -7.86 -8.85
N ALA A 256 -8.51 -6.80 -8.11
CA ALA A 256 -9.05 -5.46 -8.30
C ALA A 256 -8.20 -4.60 -9.25
N THR A 257 -7.32 -5.18 -10.06
CA THR A 257 -6.45 -4.42 -10.98
C THR A 257 -7.11 -4.20 -12.35
N LEU A 258 -6.84 -3.07 -12.99
CA LEU A 258 -7.31 -2.82 -14.36
C LEU A 258 -6.78 -3.84 -15.37
N PHE A 259 -5.52 -4.30 -15.19
CA PHE A 259 -4.89 -5.27 -16.08
C PHE A 259 -5.56 -6.64 -16.03
N SER A 260 -6.13 -7.00 -14.88
CA SER A 260 -6.91 -8.22 -14.70
C SER A 260 -8.40 -8.06 -15.05
N GLY A 261 -8.79 -6.92 -15.66
CA GLY A 261 -10.14 -6.67 -16.14
C GLY A 261 -11.11 -6.07 -15.11
N ALA A 262 -10.61 -5.52 -14.00
CA ALA A 262 -11.48 -4.83 -13.04
C ALA A 262 -12.09 -3.54 -13.62
N GLN A 263 -13.26 -3.16 -13.13
CA GLN A 263 -13.96 -1.93 -13.49
C GLN A 263 -13.91 -0.94 -12.33
N TYR A 264 -13.52 0.30 -12.60
CA TYR A 264 -13.33 1.33 -11.58
C TYR A 264 -14.44 2.36 -11.69
N THR A 265 -15.06 2.70 -10.56
CA THR A 265 -15.90 3.89 -10.40
C THR A 265 -15.25 4.83 -9.39
N TYR A 266 -15.49 6.13 -9.58
CA TYR A 266 -14.92 7.19 -8.76
C TYR A 266 -16.07 7.95 -8.13
N ASP A 267 -16.16 7.85 -6.82
CA ASP A 267 -17.21 8.43 -6.00
C ASP A 267 -16.64 9.50 -5.08
N GLN A 268 -17.51 10.42 -4.67
CA GLN A 268 -17.20 11.36 -3.61
C GLN A 268 -17.28 10.64 -2.25
N PRO A 269 -16.48 11.06 -1.24
CA PRO A 269 -16.50 10.44 0.10
C PRO A 269 -17.90 10.34 0.73
N GLU A 270 -18.80 11.29 0.45
CA GLU A 270 -20.16 11.31 0.98
C GLU A 270 -21.03 10.14 0.51
N ALA A 271 -20.71 9.54 -0.64
CA ALA A 271 -21.39 8.33 -1.12
C ALA A 271 -21.03 7.08 -0.28
N TRP A 272 -19.96 7.17 0.52
CA TRP A 272 -19.41 6.10 1.34
C TRP A 272 -19.20 6.57 2.80
N SER A 273 -20.11 7.41 3.31
CA SER A 273 -19.95 8.07 4.61
C SER A 273 -19.73 7.11 5.77
N GLU A 274 -20.40 5.96 5.79
CA GLU A 274 -20.22 4.94 6.84
C GLU A 274 -18.78 4.42 6.90
N LEU A 275 -18.19 4.08 5.75
CA LEU A 275 -16.79 3.65 5.66
C LEU A 275 -15.83 4.78 6.03
N VAL A 276 -16.06 5.98 5.48
CA VAL A 276 -15.20 7.14 5.71
C VAL A 276 -15.20 7.54 7.19
N ASP A 277 -16.37 7.53 7.83
CA ASP A 277 -16.52 7.82 9.25
C ASP A 277 -15.89 6.71 10.10
N MET A 278 -16.14 5.43 9.78
CA MET A 278 -15.50 4.31 10.48
C MET A 278 -13.97 4.44 10.44
N PHE A 279 -13.41 4.68 9.24
CA PHE A 279 -11.97 4.84 9.08
C PHE A 279 -11.46 6.05 9.85
N ALA A 280 -12.17 7.18 9.80
CA ALA A 280 -11.82 8.39 10.55
C ALA A 280 -11.74 8.16 12.06
N HIS A 281 -12.66 7.36 12.63
CA HIS A 281 -12.64 6.97 14.04
C HIS A 281 -11.49 6.01 14.37
N ALA A 282 -11.08 5.18 13.42
CA ALA A 282 -9.98 4.23 13.63
C ALA A 282 -8.58 4.86 13.46
N ARG A 283 -8.45 6.01 12.79
CA ARG A 283 -7.17 6.68 12.53
C ARG A 283 -6.27 6.88 13.75
N PRO A 284 -6.76 7.32 14.93
CA PRO A 284 -5.90 7.48 16.10
C PRO A 284 -5.24 6.16 16.54
N VAL A 285 -5.98 5.04 16.47
CA VAL A 285 -5.46 3.71 16.79
C VAL A 285 -4.45 3.24 15.73
N ILE A 286 -4.69 3.55 14.45
CA ILE A 286 -3.74 3.28 13.37
C ILE A 286 -2.45 4.07 13.61
N ALA A 287 -2.54 5.35 13.92
CA ALA A 287 -1.40 6.20 14.21
C ALA A 287 -0.59 5.65 15.40
N GLU A 288 -1.24 5.29 16.51
CA GLU A 288 -0.57 4.68 17.67
C GLU A 288 0.22 3.41 17.29
N LYS A 289 -0.40 2.52 16.49
CA LYS A 289 0.17 1.22 16.13
C LYS A 289 1.21 1.27 15.01
N LEU A 290 1.12 2.23 14.11
CA LEU A 290 1.98 2.36 12.94
C LEU A 290 3.02 3.48 13.08
N GLY A 291 3.27 4.00 14.29
CA GLY A 291 4.45 4.82 14.55
C GLY A 291 4.23 6.34 14.60
N GLY A 292 3.01 6.79 14.88
CA GLY A 292 2.66 8.16 15.27
C GLY A 292 1.66 8.85 14.36
N ASP A 293 1.28 10.09 14.71
CA ASP A 293 0.29 10.91 14.00
C ASP A 293 0.82 11.54 12.69
N ASN A 294 2.05 11.21 12.27
CA ASN A 294 2.62 11.71 11.03
C ASN A 294 2.01 10.95 9.84
N ILE A 295 0.82 11.37 9.45
CA ILE A 295 0.09 10.81 8.31
C ILE A 295 0.83 11.17 7.01
N PRO A 296 1.03 10.23 6.07
CA PRO A 296 1.62 10.54 4.77
C PRO A 296 0.86 11.65 4.03
N LEU A 297 1.56 12.43 3.19
CA LEU A 297 0.91 13.51 2.43
C LEU A 297 -0.13 12.98 1.45
N ILE A 298 0.15 11.87 0.76
CA ILE A 298 -0.77 11.23 -0.19
C ILE A 298 -0.74 9.74 0.06
N TRP A 299 -1.89 9.17 0.38
CA TRP A 299 -1.98 7.77 0.75
C TRP A 299 -3.39 7.21 0.51
N THR A 300 -3.51 5.90 0.55
CA THR A 300 -4.77 5.20 0.40
C THR A 300 -4.96 4.17 1.50
N ALA A 301 -6.23 3.90 1.79
CA ALA A 301 -6.65 2.74 2.57
C ALA A 301 -7.67 1.97 1.75
N ASP A 302 -7.38 0.69 1.51
CA ASP A 302 -8.12 -0.16 0.60
C ASP A 302 -8.90 -1.19 1.43
N PHE A 303 -10.23 -1.21 1.27
CA PHE A 303 -11.15 -2.00 2.07
C PHE A 303 -11.89 -3.04 1.22
N MET A 304 -12.33 -4.10 1.89
CA MET A 304 -13.27 -5.08 1.36
C MET A 304 -14.51 -5.05 2.23
N LEU A 305 -15.68 -5.23 1.61
CA LEU A 305 -16.89 -5.54 2.35
C LEU A 305 -16.73 -6.90 3.04
N ALA A 306 -17.38 -7.04 4.19
CA ALA A 306 -17.50 -8.28 4.94
C ALA A 306 -18.83 -8.29 5.70
N ASP A 307 -19.22 -9.47 6.18
CA ASP A 307 -20.41 -9.61 7.01
C ASP A 307 -20.02 -9.45 8.48
N GLY A 308 -20.67 -8.50 9.16
CA GLY A 308 -20.57 -8.30 10.60
C GLY A 308 -21.22 -9.42 11.40
N GLU A 309 -21.15 -9.33 12.73
CA GLU A 309 -21.62 -10.42 13.62
C GLU A 309 -23.12 -10.72 13.47
N ASN A 310 -23.92 -9.73 13.09
CA ASN A 310 -25.36 -9.90 12.88
C ASN A 310 -25.76 -9.87 11.40
N GLY A 311 -24.79 -9.99 10.48
CA GLY A 311 -25.00 -9.96 9.04
C GLY A 311 -25.14 -8.56 8.43
N GLU A 312 -24.85 -7.50 9.20
CA GLU A 312 -24.69 -6.14 8.68
C GLU A 312 -23.42 -6.00 7.84
N ASP A 313 -23.36 -4.97 6.99
CA ASP A 313 -22.13 -4.65 6.28
C ASP A 313 -21.07 -4.14 7.27
N THR A 314 -19.85 -4.69 7.15
CA THR A 314 -18.65 -4.15 7.77
C THR A 314 -17.53 -4.08 6.75
N TYR A 315 -16.43 -3.43 7.11
CA TYR A 315 -15.29 -3.21 6.21
C TYR A 315 -14.01 -3.74 6.82
N VAL A 316 -13.29 -4.52 6.02
CA VAL A 316 -12.00 -5.10 6.38
C VAL A 316 -10.90 -4.39 5.59
N LEU A 317 -9.91 -3.87 6.28
CA LEU A 317 -8.73 -3.25 5.68
C LEU A 317 -7.86 -4.32 5.01
N GLY A 318 -7.64 -4.16 3.71
CA GLY A 318 -6.83 -5.06 2.88
C GLY A 318 -5.41 -4.56 2.62
N GLU A 319 -5.21 -3.24 2.60
CA GLU A 319 -3.91 -2.59 2.36
C GLU A 319 -3.95 -1.10 2.76
N ILE A 320 -2.78 -0.57 3.16
CA ILE A 320 -2.50 0.86 3.17
C ILE A 320 -1.37 1.13 2.18
N ASN A 321 -1.51 2.15 1.33
CA ASN A 321 -0.46 2.57 0.41
C ASN A 321 -0.06 4.02 0.69
N CYS A 322 1.22 4.29 0.90
CA CYS A 322 1.74 5.64 1.07
C CYS A 322 3.00 5.93 0.24
N SER A 323 3.44 4.95 -0.54
CA SER A 323 4.65 5.03 -1.36
C SER A 323 4.28 5.43 -2.78
N CYS A 324 4.38 6.72 -3.10
CA CYS A 324 4.18 7.25 -4.45
C CYS A 324 2.80 6.96 -5.06
N VAL A 325 1.73 7.09 -4.27
CA VAL A 325 0.33 6.95 -4.73
C VAL A 325 0.05 7.92 -5.86
N GLY A 326 -0.49 7.42 -6.97
CA GLY A 326 -0.88 8.21 -8.15
C GLY A 326 -2.32 8.68 -8.08
N PHE A 327 -2.59 9.87 -8.62
CA PHE A 327 -3.92 10.50 -8.65
C PHE A 327 -4.21 11.19 -10.00
N THR A 328 -3.72 10.60 -11.09
CA THR A 328 -3.75 11.25 -12.41
C THR A 328 -5.15 11.38 -12.99
N SER A 329 -6.10 10.53 -12.58
CA SER A 329 -7.51 10.58 -13.00
C SER A 329 -8.28 11.70 -12.30
N GLU A 330 -7.71 12.27 -11.24
CA GLU A 330 -8.35 13.19 -10.32
C GLU A 330 -7.85 14.64 -10.48
N LEU A 331 -6.93 14.89 -11.41
CA LEU A 331 -6.32 16.21 -11.61
C LEU A 331 -7.34 17.31 -11.91
N ASP A 332 -8.37 17.00 -12.70
CA ASP A 332 -9.44 17.95 -13.05
C ASP A 332 -10.32 18.32 -11.84
N MET A 333 -10.18 17.62 -10.71
CA MET A 333 -10.97 17.79 -9.50
C MET A 333 -10.23 18.55 -8.40
N GLY A 334 -9.01 19.02 -8.65
CA GLY A 334 -8.31 19.96 -7.79
C GLY A 334 -7.51 19.34 -6.64
N ILE A 335 -7.16 18.06 -6.75
CA ILE A 335 -6.39 17.36 -5.71
C ILE A 335 -4.97 17.92 -5.57
N GLN A 336 -4.34 18.39 -6.66
CA GLN A 336 -3.00 18.98 -6.63
C GLN A 336 -2.94 20.26 -5.78
N GLU A 337 -4.00 21.07 -5.77
CA GLU A 337 -4.11 22.26 -4.93
C GLU A 337 -4.25 21.88 -3.46
N LEU A 338 -4.99 20.81 -3.15
CA LEU A 338 -5.09 20.29 -1.78
C LEU A 338 -3.74 19.72 -1.30
N VAL A 339 -3.02 18.98 -2.15
CA VAL A 339 -1.67 18.48 -1.88
C VAL A 339 -0.71 19.64 -1.60
N ALA A 340 -0.72 20.66 -2.45
CA ALA A 340 0.11 21.85 -2.28
C ALA A 340 -0.20 22.56 -0.95
N LYS A 341 -1.50 22.77 -0.65
CA LYS A 341 -1.96 23.39 0.59
C LYS A 341 -1.51 22.60 1.82
N GLU A 342 -1.78 21.31 1.88
CA GLU A 342 -1.40 20.45 3.02
C GLU A 342 0.13 20.42 3.20
N ALA A 343 0.89 20.33 2.11
CA ALA A 343 2.35 20.38 2.17
C ALA A 343 2.84 21.71 2.75
N ILE A 344 2.31 22.83 2.29
CA ILE A 344 2.67 24.17 2.78
C ILE A 344 2.30 24.33 4.26
N GLU A 345 1.09 23.92 4.67
CA GLU A 345 0.63 24.02 6.06
C GLU A 345 1.53 23.23 7.02
N ARG A 346 2.02 22.05 6.61
CA ARG A 346 3.00 21.28 7.39
C ARG A 346 4.32 22.01 7.55
N VAL A 347 4.78 22.69 6.51
CA VAL A 347 5.99 23.54 6.59
C VAL A 347 5.78 24.69 7.56
N GLU A 348 4.72 25.46 7.36
CA GLU A 348 4.42 26.60 8.21
C GLU A 348 4.29 26.17 9.68
N LYS A 349 3.60 25.07 9.99
CA LYS A 349 3.47 24.55 11.36
C LYS A 349 4.81 24.20 12.02
N LYS A 350 5.82 23.75 11.27
CA LYS A 350 7.15 23.42 11.82
C LYS A 350 7.97 24.67 12.16
N PHE A 351 7.81 25.74 11.38
CA PHE A 351 8.62 26.96 11.50
C PHE A 351 7.92 28.12 12.23
N VAL A 352 6.74 27.87 12.82
CA VAL A 352 5.98 28.80 13.68
C VAL A 352 6.44 28.71 15.13
#